data_AF-A0A126NKF8-F1
#
_entry.id   AF-A0A126NKF8-F1
#
_cell.length_a   1.000
_cell.length_b   1.000
_cell.length_c   1.000
_cell.angle_alpha   90.00
_cell.angle_beta   90.00
_cell.angle_gamma   90.00
#
_symmetry.space_group_name_H-M   'P 1'
#
loop_
_entity.id
_entity.type
_entity.pdbx_description
1 polymer ?
#
loop_
_entity_poly.entity_id
_entity_poly.type
_entity_poly.pdbx_seq_one_letter_code
_entity_poly.pdbx_strand_id
1 'polypeptide(L)' 'MEEFNRYGGTPLRVSDAALGDLRVSGVFRSNDSTGFIEALGALHGISAHANAAGETELRR' A
#
# COMPACT_ATOMS: atom_id res chain seq x y z
N MET A 1 -1.99 6.48 3.03
CA MET A 1 -1.85 6.39 1.55
C MET A 1 -1.43 7.71 0.93
N GLU A 2 -2.03 8.84 1.32
CA GLU A 2 -1.74 10.16 0.70
C GLU A 2 -0.25 10.51 0.63
N GLU A 3 0.54 10.29 1.69
CA GLU A 3 1.97 10.61 1.69
C GLU A 3 2.78 9.80 0.65
N PHE A 4 2.52 8.49 0.55
CA PHE A 4 3.15 7.66 -0.48
C PHE A 4 2.72 8.06 -1.89
N ASN A 5 1.46 8.43 -2.08
CA ASN A 5 0.97 8.87 -3.39
C ASN A 5 1.47 10.28 -3.76
N ARG A 6 1.86 11.08 -2.76
CA ARG A 6 2.40 12.43 -2.98
C ARG A 6 3.89 12.42 -3.31
N TYR A 7 4.66 11.54 -2.67
CA TYR A 7 6.13 11.55 -2.75
C TYR A 7 6.74 10.30 -3.38
N GLY A 8 5.97 9.23 -3.51
CA GLY A 8 6.39 7.98 -4.15
C GLY A 8 6.21 8.01 -5.67
N GLY A 9 6.49 6.86 -6.28
CA GLY A 9 6.29 6.63 -7.70
C GLY A 9 4.85 6.19 -7.99
N THR A 10 4.65 4.89 -8.16
CA THR A 10 3.36 4.32 -8.51
C THR A 10 2.29 4.59 -7.44
N PRO A 11 1.13 5.17 -7.80
CA PRO A 11 0.06 5.42 -6.83
C PRO A 11 -0.44 4.12 -6.20
N LEU A 12 -0.70 4.17 -4.89
CA LEU A 12 -1.28 3.08 -4.13
C LEU A 12 -2.78 3.29 -3.93
N ARG A 13 -3.57 2.23 -4.08
CA ARG A 13 -5.01 2.19 -3.83
C ARG A 13 -5.41 1.05 -2.93
N VAL A 14 -6.40 1.30 -2.09
CA VAL A 14 -7.06 0.26 -1.29
C VAL A 14 -8.39 -0.05 -1.97
N SER A 15 -8.51 -1.25 -2.53
CA SER A 15 -9.72 -1.70 -3.22
C SER A 15 -10.59 -2.64 -2.38
N ASP A 16 -10.06 -3.13 -1.26
CA ASP A 16 -10.76 -4.02 -0.34
C ASP A 16 -11.31 -3.24 0.85
N ALA A 17 -12.64 -3.23 0.99
CA ALA A 17 -13.33 -2.54 2.08
C ALA A 17 -12.94 -3.07 3.47
N ALA A 18 -12.53 -4.34 3.58
CA ALA A 18 -12.08 -4.94 4.85
C ALA A 18 -10.80 -4.31 5.40
N LEU A 19 -10.07 -3.53 4.58
CA LEU A 19 -8.85 -2.85 4.98
C LEU A 19 -9.09 -1.42 5.49
N GLY A 20 -10.32 -0.89 5.41
CA GLY A 20 -10.63 0.51 5.74
C GLY A 20 -10.27 0.93 7.17
N ASP A 21 -10.38 0.00 8.13
CA ASP A 21 -10.09 0.23 9.55
C ASP A 21 -8.71 -0.31 9.99
N LEU A 22 -7.92 -0.87 9.07
CA LEU A 22 -6.62 -1.43 9.41
C LEU A 22 -5.64 -0.31 9.78
N ARG A 23 -5.19 -0.33 11.04
CA ARG A 23 -4.13 0.57 11.52
C ARG A 23 -2.78 -0.11 11.38
N VAL A 24 -1.88 0.55 10.64
CA VAL A 24 -0.50 0.11 10.45
C VAL A 24 0.41 1.17 11.07
N SER A 25 1.26 0.74 12.00
CA SER A 25 2.24 1.61 12.66
C SER A 25 3.65 1.20 12.28
N GLY A 26 4.49 2.17 11.89
CA GLY A 26 5.89 1.95 11.59
C GLY A 26 6.54 3.20 11.00
N VAL A 27 7.85 3.12 10.78
CA VAL A 27 8.61 4.18 10.11
C VAL A 27 8.93 3.70 8.70
N PHE A 28 8.43 4.42 7.71
CA PHE A 28 8.60 4.10 6.29
C PHE A 28 9.07 5.35 5.55
N ARG A 29 9.87 5.15 4.51
CA ARG A 29 10.29 6.24 3.63
C ARG A 29 9.14 6.53 2.66
N SER A 30 8.58 7.75 2.70
CA SER A 30 7.43 8.11 1.87
C SER A 30 7.72 8.08 0.35
N ASN A 31 8.98 8.17 -0.04
CA ASN A 31 9.43 8.08 -1.43
C ASN A 31 9.73 6.66 -1.91
N ASP A 32 9.61 5.66 -1.04
CA ASP A 32 9.79 4.24 -1.38
C ASP A 32 8.69 3.40 -0.74
N SER A 33 7.63 3.16 -1.51
CA SER A 33 6.48 2.36 -1.10
C SER A 33 6.78 0.86 -1.02
N THR A 34 7.92 0.38 -1.53
CA THR A 34 8.25 -1.06 -1.62
C THR A 34 8.30 -1.69 -0.23
N GLY A 35 9.10 -1.12 0.67
CA GLY A 35 9.22 -1.65 2.04
C GLY A 35 7.92 -1.59 2.84
N PHE A 36 7.05 -0.62 2.55
CA PHE A 36 5.71 -0.56 3.14
C PHE A 36 4.84 -1.72 2.63
N ILE A 37 4.80 -1.96 1.32
CA ILE A 37 4.03 -3.07 0.71
C ILE A 37 4.51 -4.43 1.24
N GLU A 38 5.82 -4.63 1.33
CA GLU A 38 6.40 -5.87 1.87
C GLU A 38 5.98 -6.10 3.32
N ALA A 39 5.97 -5.06 4.16
CA ALA A 39 5.51 -5.15 5.54
C ALA A 39 4.01 -5.48 5.63
N LEU A 40 3.18 -4.92 4.76
CA LEU A 40 1.75 -5.25 4.70
C LEU A 40 1.52 -6.72 4.35
N GLY A 41 2.28 -7.27 3.41
CA GLY A 41 2.25 -8.69 3.07
C GLY A 41 2.68 -9.57 4.24
N ALA A 42 3.83 -9.27 4.84
CA ALA A 42 4.42 -10.08 5.91
C ALA A 42 3.61 -10.05 7.22
N LEU A 43 3.06 -8.90 7.60
CA LEU A 43 2.42 -8.72 8.91
C LEU A 43 0.90 -8.87 8.88
N HIS A 44 0.28 -8.58 7.74
CA HIS A 44 -1.18 -8.50 7.63
C HIS A 44 -1.77 -9.40 6.52
N GLY A 45 -0.92 -10.08 5.74
CA GLY A 45 -1.35 -10.94 4.64
C GLY A 45 -1.97 -10.18 3.48
N ILE A 46 -1.60 -8.90 3.29
CA ILE A 46 -2.14 -8.07 2.22
C ILE A 46 -1.28 -8.23 0.97
N SER A 47 -1.94 -8.54 -0.14
CA SER A 47 -1.33 -8.66 -1.45
C SER A 47 -1.42 -7.35 -2.23
N ALA A 48 -0.40 -7.09 -3.06
CA ALA A 48 -0.32 -5.93 -3.92
C ALA A 48 -0.32 -6.35 -5.39
N HIS A 49 -1.17 -5.72 -6.20
CA HIS A 49 -1.32 -6.04 -7.63
C HIS A 49 -1.30 -4.77 -8.47
N ALA A 50 -0.56 -4.80 -9.58
CA ALA A 50 -0.66 -3.74 -10.58
C ALA A 50 -2.04 -3.82 -11.27
N ASN A 51 -2.73 -2.68 -11.40
CA ASN A 51 -3.99 -2.59 -12.12
C ASN A 51 -3.80 -1.97 -13.53
N ALA A 52 -4.86 -1.99 -14.34
CA ALA A 52 -4.84 -1.44 -15.69
C ALA A 52 -4.64 0.10 -15.75
N ALA A 53 -4.85 0.80 -14.62
CA ALA A 53 -4.61 2.24 -14.50
C ALA A 53 -3.15 2.56 -14.15
N GLY A 54 -2.27 1.55 -14.02
CA GLY A 54 -0.89 1.75 -13.63
C GLY A 54 -0.71 2.06 -12.15
N GLU A 55 -1.70 1.71 -11.32
CA GLU A 55 -1.65 1.85 -9.86
C GLU A 55 -1.35 0.49 -9.21
N THR A 56 -0.93 0.51 -7.95
CA THR A 56 -0.81 -0.69 -7.11
C THR A 56 -2.03 -0.80 -6.19
N GLU A 57 -2.82 -1.84 -6.39
CA GLU A 57 -3.98 -2.14 -5.55
C GLU A 57 -3.63 -3.10 -4.42
N LEU A 58 -4.06 -2.74 -3.21
CA LEU A 58 -3.93 -3.53 -2.00
C LEU A 58 -5.22 -4.29 -1.71
N ARG A 59 -5.10 -5.60 -1.49
CA ARG A 59 -6.21 -6.54 -1.25
C ARG A 59 -5.82 -7.59 -0.21
N ARG A 60 -6.79 -8.13 0.53
CA ARG A 60 -6.58 -9.29 1.39
C ARG A 60 -6.77 -10.61 0.64
#